data_AF-A0A2E6JMW3-F1
#
_entry.id   AF-A0A2E6JMW3-F1
#
_cell.length_a   1.000
_cell.length_b   1.000
_cell.length_c   1.000
_cell.angle_alpha   90.00
_cell.angle_beta   90.00
_cell.angle_gamma   90.00
#
_symmetry.space_group_name_H-M   'P 1'
#
loop_
_entity.id
_entity.type
_entity.pdbx_description
1 polymer ?
#
loop_
_entity_poly.entity_id
_entity_poly.type
_entity_poly.pdbx_seq_one_letter_code
_entity_poly.pdbx_strand_id
1 'polypeptide(L)'
;MMVLPWSLASVTDTSIYWLIIWDVLLAIHLISLLVPKRYAVTPSHLFADGQKYSWDMLRLPIRQPKKRLILHRKGWWIFAPLPIGGAIEDLEVVRKYIRSLLSEEQ
;
A
#
# COMPACT_ATOMS: atom_id res chain seq x y z
N MET A 1 -0.73 -16.07 -3.18
CA MET A 1 -0.18 -17.26 -2.49
C MET A 1 -0.84 -17.38 -1.11
N MET A 2 -2.16 -17.56 -1.01
CA MET A 2 -2.83 -17.61 0.31
C MET A 2 -4.11 -18.45 0.27
N VAL A 3 -3.96 -19.74 -0.01
CA VAL A 3 -4.89 -20.77 0.46
C VAL A 3 -3.99 -21.86 1.01
N LEU A 4 -4.11 -22.15 2.30
CA LEU A 4 -3.59 -23.40 2.85
C LEU A 4 -4.62 -24.43 2.40
N PRO A 5 -4.31 -25.27 1.39
CA PRO A 5 -5.33 -26.07 0.78
C PRO A 5 -5.68 -27.14 1.79
N TRP A 6 -6.97 -27.26 2.09
CA TRP A 6 -7.52 -28.35 2.89
C TRP A 6 -7.02 -29.73 2.42
N SER A 7 -6.66 -29.84 1.13
CA SER A 7 -6.02 -31.02 0.54
C SER A 7 -4.61 -31.33 1.03
N LEU A 8 -3.84 -30.35 1.53
CA LEU A 8 -2.53 -30.61 2.16
C LEU A 8 -2.69 -31.15 3.59
N ALA A 9 -3.72 -30.70 4.31
CA ALA A 9 -3.94 -31.15 5.68
C ALA A 9 -4.28 -32.64 5.79
N SER A 10 -4.95 -33.21 4.78
CA SER A 10 -5.16 -34.66 4.68
C SER A 10 -3.88 -35.45 4.42
N VAL A 11 -2.83 -34.80 3.89
CA VAL A 11 -1.54 -35.43 3.61
C VAL A 11 -0.60 -35.33 4.83
N THR A 12 -0.73 -34.27 5.63
CA THR A 12 0.19 -33.96 6.75
C THR A 12 -0.39 -34.25 8.14
N ASP A 13 -1.50 -34.99 8.22
CA ASP A 13 -2.20 -35.35 9.46
C ASP A 13 -2.40 -34.16 10.42
N THR A 14 -2.67 -32.99 9.83
CA THR A 14 -2.71 -31.73 10.55
C THR A 14 -4.05 -31.57 11.26
N SER A 15 -4.00 -31.28 12.56
CA SER A 15 -5.21 -31.11 13.37
C SER A 15 -6.15 -30.06 12.80
N ILE A 16 -7.45 -30.38 12.80
CA ILE A 16 -8.50 -29.50 12.26
C ILE A 16 -8.57 -28.14 12.95
N TYR A 17 -8.14 -28.06 14.23
CA TYR A 17 -8.08 -26.80 14.95
C TYR A 17 -7.13 -25.79 14.30
N TRP A 18 -6.00 -26.26 13.75
CA TRP A 18 -5.04 -25.39 13.06
C TRP A 18 -5.60 -24.84 11.74
N LEU A 19 -6.41 -25.62 11.03
CA LEU A 19 -7.11 -25.18 9.82
C LEU A 19 -8.11 -24.06 10.14
N ILE A 20 -8.90 -24.23 11.19
CA ILE A 20 -9.88 -23.22 11.63
C ILE A 20 -9.17 -21.93 12.05
N ILE A 21 -8.09 -22.03 12.85
CA ILE A 21 -7.30 -20.86 13.25
C ILE A 21 -6.74 -20.15 12.01
N TRP A 22 -6.22 -20.90 11.04
CA TRP A 22 -5.71 -20.34 9.80
C TRP A 22 -6.79 -19.58 9.03
N ASP A 23 -7.97 -20.17 8.85
CA ASP A 23 -9.08 -19.54 8.12
C ASP A 23 -9.57 -18.26 8.82
N VAL A 24 -9.61 -18.25 10.16
CA VAL A 24 -9.93 -17.04 10.93
C VAL A 24 -8.88 -15.95 10.72
N LEU A 25 -7.59 -16.28 10.82
CA LEU A 25 -6.51 -15.33 10.58
C LEU A 25 -6.51 -14.81 9.13
N LEU A 26 -6.79 -15.69 8.16
CA LEU A 26 -6.91 -15.34 6.75
C LEU A 26 -8.09 -14.39 6.52
N ALA A 27 -9.25 -14.67 7.12
CA ALA A 27 -10.41 -13.80 7.04
C ALA A 27 -10.12 -12.41 7.63
N ILE A 28 -9.49 -12.35 8.81
CA ILE A 28 -9.06 -11.07 9.41
C ILE A 28 -8.10 -10.33 8.49
N HIS A 29 -7.14 -11.03 7.89
CA HIS A 29 -6.21 -10.42 6.94
C HIS A 29 -6.95 -9.85 5.72
N LEU A 30 -7.86 -10.61 5.11
CA LEU A 30 -8.65 -10.15 3.97
C LEU A 30 -9.51 -8.93 4.32
N ILE A 31 -10.18 -8.93 5.48
CA ILE A 31 -10.94 -7.77 5.96
C ILE A 31 -10.02 -6.57 6.16
N SER A 32 -8.81 -6.78 6.70
CA SER A 32 -7.83 -5.71 6.89
C SER A 32 -7.41 -5.06 5.57
N LEU A 33 -7.38 -5.82 4.47
CA LEU A 33 -7.07 -5.31 3.13
C LEU A 33 -8.20 -4.47 2.51
N LEU A 34 -9.44 -4.61 3.00
CA LEU A 34 -10.59 -3.81 2.56
C LEU A 34 -10.65 -2.45 3.25
N VAL A 35 -9.95 -2.27 4.37
CA VAL A 35 -9.91 -0.99 5.09
C VAL A 35 -9.25 0.05 4.18
N PRO A 36 -9.92 1.19 3.92
CA PRO A 36 -9.37 2.23 3.07
C PRO A 36 -8.07 2.74 3.67
N LYS A 37 -7.02 2.69 2.85
CA LYS A 37 -5.71 3.15 3.27
C LYS A 37 -5.73 4.63 3.57
N ARG A 38 -5.17 5.03 4.71
CA ARG A 38 -5.15 6.42 5.17
C ARG A 38 -3.84 7.05 4.74
N TYR A 39 -3.94 8.13 3.98
CA TYR A 39 -2.80 8.90 3.52
C TYR A 39 -2.82 10.29 4.14
N ALA A 40 -1.65 10.77 4.58
CA ALA A 40 -1.46 12.17 4.92
C ALA A 40 -0.19 12.68 4.24
N VAL A 41 -0.35 13.70 3.40
CA VAL A 41 0.74 14.36 2.70
C VAL A 41 1.14 15.56 3.55
N THR A 42 2.38 15.57 4.05
CA THR A 42 2.91 16.66 4.89
C THR A 42 4.17 17.25 4.28
N PRO A 43 4.62 18.45 4.69
CA PRO A 43 5.85 19.04 4.16
C PRO A 43 7.07 18.15 4.35
N SER A 44 7.16 17.46 5.50
CA SER A 44 8.34 16.67 5.84
C SER A 44 8.28 15.22 5.34
N HIS A 45 7.10 14.59 5.38
CA HIS A 45 6.95 13.16 5.09
C HIS A 45 5.59 12.82 4.48
N LEU A 46 5.54 11.72 3.76
CA LEU A 46 4.31 11.04 3.40
C LEU A 46 3.97 10.00 4.48
N PHE A 47 2.76 10.06 5.03
CA PHE A 47 2.22 9.00 5.89
C PHE A 47 1.26 8.12 5.09
N ALA A 48 1.45 6.81 5.16
CA ALA A 48 0.52 5.82 4.59
C ALA A 48 0.27 4.71 5.62
N ASP A 49 -0.97 4.55 6.05
CA ASP A 49 -1.40 3.56 7.05
C ASP A 49 -0.56 3.60 8.34
N GLY A 50 -0.21 4.82 8.78
CA GLY A 50 0.61 5.06 9.97
C GLY A 50 2.13 4.89 9.76
N GLN A 51 2.56 4.42 8.59
CA GLN A 51 3.98 4.37 8.24
C GLN A 51 4.46 5.69 7.68
N LYS A 52 5.67 6.08 8.04
CA LYS A 52 6.32 7.34 7.66
C LYS A 52 7.30 7.11 6.51
N TYR A 53 7.21 7.91 5.46
CA TYR A 53 8.07 7.85 4.27
C TYR A 53 8.70 9.21 4.01
N SER A 54 10.04 9.27 3.93
CA SER A 54 10.75 10.50 3.50
C SER A 54 10.53 10.77 2.02
N TRP A 55 10.49 12.04 1.64
CA TRP A 55 10.40 12.47 0.25
C TRP A 55 11.61 12.02 -0.57
N ASP A 56 12.81 11.99 0.04
CA ASP A 56 14.04 11.48 -0.58
C ASP A 56 13.92 10.04 -1.11
N MET A 57 13.08 9.21 -0.49
CA MET A 57 12.89 7.80 -0.87
C MET A 57 11.77 7.62 -1.89
N LEU A 58 11.05 8.69 -2.24
CA LEU A 58 9.91 8.67 -3.12
C LEU A 58 10.25 9.33 -4.46
N ARG A 59 9.52 8.90 -5.48
CA ARG A 59 9.60 9.49 -6.82
C ARG A 59 8.19 9.53 -7.39
N LEU A 60 7.91 10.60 -8.12
CA LEU A 60 6.74 10.69 -8.96
C LEU A 60 7.07 10.14 -10.36
N PRO A 61 6.47 9.00 -10.79
CA PRO A 61 6.55 8.52 -12.16
C PRO A 61 6.06 9.55 -13.18
N ILE A 62 6.69 9.55 -14.36
CA ILE A 62 6.33 10.43 -15.49
C ILE A 62 4.89 10.14 -15.95
N ARG A 63 4.52 8.86 -16.03
CA ARG A 63 3.18 8.43 -16.44
C ARG A 63 2.32 8.18 -15.21
N GLN A 64 1.31 9.03 -15.02
CA GLN A 64 0.32 8.90 -13.97
C GLN A 64 -1.04 8.48 -14.54
N PRO A 65 -1.79 7.60 -13.85
CA PRO A 65 -3.17 7.32 -14.19
C PRO A 65 -4.08 8.54 -13.92
N LYS A 66 -5.23 8.62 -14.60
CA LYS A 66 -6.12 9.81 -14.51
C LYS A 66 -6.82 9.96 -13.15
N LYS A 67 -7.20 8.84 -12.51
CA LYS A 67 -8.06 8.83 -11.31
C LYS A 67 -7.33 8.62 -9.98
N ARG A 68 -6.00 8.50 -9.99
CA ARG A 68 -5.19 8.26 -8.78
C ARG A 68 -3.79 8.82 -8.97
N LEU A 69 -3.11 9.13 -7.88
CA LEU A 69 -1.70 9.53 -7.92
C LEU A 69 -0.86 8.36 -7.40
N ILE A 70 0.10 7.90 -8.18
CA ILE A 70 0.97 6.78 -7.78
C ILE A 70 2.36 7.33 -7.50
N LEU A 71 2.88 7.06 -6.30
CA LEU A 71 4.28 7.30 -5.96
C LEU A 71 5.04 5.98 -6.00
N HIS A 72 6.24 6.01 -6.57
CA HIS A 72 7.16 4.88 -6.52
C HIS A 72 8.20 5.13 -5.44
N ARG A 73 8.69 4.06 -4.82
CA ARG A 73 9.81 4.12 -3.90
C ARG A 73 11.10 3.92 -4.70
N LYS A 74 12.16 4.64 -4.34
CA LYS A 74 13.51 4.44 -4.89
C LYS A 74 14.09 3.09 -4.37
N GLY A 75 14.99 2.46 -5.12
CA GLY A 75 15.62 1.19 -4.76
C GLY A 75 14.81 -0.07 -5.11
N TRP A 76 14.95 -1.15 -4.32
CA TRP A 76 14.28 -2.45 -4.57
C TRP A 76 12.74 -2.38 -4.39
N TRP A 77 12.23 -1.29 -3.82
CA TRP A 77 10.82 -1.11 -3.49
C TRP A 77 9.97 -0.53 -4.62
N ILE A 78 10.47 -0.47 -5.87
CA ILE A 78 9.72 0.01 -7.03
C ILE A 78 8.42 -0.81 -7.26
N PHE A 79 8.43 -2.09 -6.88
CA PHE A 79 7.27 -2.99 -6.99
C PHE A 79 6.20 -2.77 -5.92
N ALA A 80 6.43 -1.87 -4.96
CA ALA A 80 5.48 -1.48 -3.93
C ALA A 80 5.01 -0.03 -4.15
N PRO A 81 4.24 0.25 -5.21
CA PRO A 81 3.73 1.59 -5.47
C PRO A 81 2.81 2.03 -4.32
N LEU A 82 2.85 3.32 -4.02
CA LEU A 82 1.99 3.99 -3.05
C LEU A 82 0.91 4.77 -3.80
N PRO A 83 -0.29 4.20 -4.00
CA PRO A 83 -1.40 4.91 -4.61
C PRO A 83 -2.05 5.85 -3.60
N ILE A 84 -1.97 7.15 -3.83
CA ILE A 84 -2.76 8.16 -3.12
C ILE A 84 -4.12 8.25 -3.82
N GLY A 85 -5.17 7.90 -3.06
CA GLY A 85 -6.57 8.07 -3.43
C GLY A 85 -7.16 9.36 -2.87
N GLY A 86 -8.25 9.83 -3.46
CA GLY A 86 -8.94 11.06 -3.06
C GLY A 86 -9.92 11.51 -4.14
N ALA A 87 -10.62 12.62 -3.91
CA ALA A 87 -11.40 13.28 -4.95
C ALA A 87 -10.48 13.81 -6.06
N ILE A 88 -10.99 13.93 -7.29
CA ILE A 88 -10.14 14.28 -8.45
C ILE A 88 -9.56 15.69 -8.27
N GLU A 89 -10.35 16.59 -7.71
CA GLU A 89 -10.00 17.98 -7.41
C GLU A 89 -8.85 18.04 -6.41
N ASP A 90 -8.94 17.25 -5.34
CA ASP A 90 -7.90 17.14 -4.30
C ASP A 90 -6.60 16.55 -4.88
N LEU A 91 -6.72 15.55 -5.75
CA LEU A 91 -5.56 14.89 -6.36
C LEU A 91 -4.72 15.84 -7.22
N GLU A 92 -5.34 16.85 -7.84
CA GLU A 92 -4.59 17.86 -8.60
C GLU A 92 -3.79 18.81 -7.69
N VAL A 93 -4.40 19.24 -6.58
CA VAL A 93 -3.73 20.06 -5.56
C VAL A 93 -2.56 19.29 -4.94
N VAL A 94 -2.82 18.05 -4.53
CA VAL A 94 -1.81 17.15 -3.95
C VAL A 94 -0.68 16.87 -4.94
N ARG A 95 -0.99 16.68 -6.23
CA ARG A 95 0.04 16.48 -7.27
C ARG A 95 0.95 17.70 -7.40
N LYS A 96 0.40 18.91 -7.41
CA LYS A 96 1.19 20.15 -7.49
C LYS A 96 2.10 20.28 -6.26
N TYR A 97 1.55 20.00 -5.08
CA TYR A 97 2.27 20.06 -3.81
C TYR A 97 3.42 19.04 -3.74
N ILE A 98 3.18 17.78 -4.12
CA ILE A 98 4.24 16.76 -4.13
C ILE A 98 5.33 17.12 -5.15
N ARG A 99 4.96 17.71 -6.29
CA ARG A 99 5.95 18.17 -7.27
C ARG A 99 6.85 19.27 -6.72
N SER A 100 6.31 20.24 -5.98
CA SER A 100 7.14 21.29 -5.38
C SER A 100 8.12 20.71 -4.36
N LEU A 101 7.65 19.80 -3.50
CA LEU A 101 8.51 19.13 -2.52
C LEU A 101 9.64 18.32 -3.18
N LEU A 102 9.33 17.56 -4.24
CA LEU A 102 10.34 16.77 -4.95
C LEU A 102 11.28 17.61 -5.83
N SER A 103 10.88 18.82 -6.23
CA SER A 103 11.75 19.74 -6.99
C SER A 103 12.68 20.56 -6.11
N GLU A 104 12.32 20.80 -4.85
CA GLU A 104 13.18 21.49 -3.88
C GLU A 104 14.38 20.62 -3.45
N GLU A 105 14.31 19.30 -3.62
CA GLU A 105 15.39 18.34 -3.34
C GLU A 105 16.34 18.10 -4.54
N GLN A 106 16.11 18.72 -5.71
CA GLN A 106 16.98 18.61 -6.90
C GLN A 106 17.83 19.85 -7.11
#